data_AF-A0A800DW04-F1
#
_entry.id   AF-A0A800DW04-F1
#
_cell.length_a   1.000
_cell.length_b   1.000
_cell.length_c   1.000
_cell.angle_alpha   90.00
_cell.angle_beta   90.00
_cell.angle_gamma   90.00
#
_symmetry.space_group_name_H-M   'P 1'
#
loop_
_entity.id
_entity.type
_entity.pdbx_description
1 polymer ?
#
loop_
_entity_poly.entity_id
_entity_poly.type
_entity_poly.pdbx_seq_one_letter_code
_entity_poly.pdbx_strand_id
1 'polypeptide(L)' 'MIDRVFVIGLDSAPPELLYHEFIDELPNIRRILERSIYGAMKSCIPAITIPAWIVMATGKTPGE' A
#
# COMPACT_ATOMS: atom_id res chain seq x y z
N MET A 1 -17.51 17.86 -4.85
CA MET A 1 -16.80 17.51 -3.59
C MET A 1 -16.46 16.03 -3.64
N ILE A 2 -15.39 15.60 -2.97
CA ILE A 2 -15.11 14.16 -2.75
C ILE A 2 -15.57 13.86 -1.33
N ASP A 3 -16.63 13.05 -1.22
CA ASP A 3 -17.32 12.85 0.07
C ASP A 3 -17.00 11.48 0.68
N ARG A 4 -16.28 10.64 -0.07
CA ARG A 4 -15.89 9.29 0.33
C ARG A 4 -14.47 9.00 -0.17
N VAL A 5 -13.69 8.37 0.69
CA VAL A 5 -12.35 7.87 0.38
C VAL A 5 -12.36 6.36 0.58
N PHE A 6 -11.70 5.64 -0.32
CA PHE A 6 -11.45 4.21 -0.18
C PHE A 6 -9.95 3.99 0.04
N VAL A 7 -9.61 3.30 1.14
CA VAL A 7 -8.25 2.94 1.51
C VAL A 7 -8.15 1.41 1.47
N ILE A 8 -7.13 0.90 0.78
CA ILE A 8 -6.87 -0.54 0.65
C ILE A 8 -5.40 -0.83 0.92
N GLY A 9 -5.13 -1.85 1.72
CA GLY A 9 -3.81 -2.45 1.88
C GLY A 9 -3.75 -3.79 1.17
N LEU A 10 -2.64 -4.07 0.49
CA LEU A 10 -2.36 -5.37 -0.10
C LEU A 10 -1.29 -6.04 0.76
N ASP A 11 -1.67 -7.07 1.52
CA ASP A 11 -0.71 -7.86 2.31
C ASP A 11 0.15 -8.71 1.37
N SER A 12 1.44 -8.84 1.69
CA SER A 12 2.38 -9.66 0.93
C SER A 12 2.51 -9.27 -0.54
N ALA A 13 2.30 -7.99 -0.86
CA ALA A 13 2.45 -7.40 -2.20
C ALA A 13 3.65 -6.43 -2.24
N PRO A 14 4.89 -6.93 -2.21
CA PRO A 14 6.07 -6.07 -2.27
C PRO A 14 6.09 -5.23 -3.57
N PRO A 15 6.52 -3.94 -3.51
CA PRO A 15 6.56 -3.06 -4.67
C PRO A 15 7.31 -3.62 -5.87
N GLU A 16 8.36 -4.41 -5.63
CA GLU A 16 9.19 -5.04 -6.66
C GLU A 16 8.37 -5.99 -7.55
N LEU A 17 7.44 -6.73 -6.96
CA LEU A 17 6.56 -7.63 -7.72
C LEU A 17 5.40 -6.86 -8.35
N LEU A 18 4.76 -5.97 -7.58
CA LEU A 18 3.53 -5.31 -7.97
C LEU A 18 3.73 -4.26 -9.09
N TYR A 19 4.84 -3.52 -9.04
CA TYR A 19 5.11 -2.39 -9.94
C TYR A 19 6.12 -2.71 -11.03
N HIS A 20 6.82 -3.84 -10.95
CA HIS A 20 7.83 -4.23 -11.95
C HIS A 20 7.54 -5.61 -12.54
N GLU A 21 7.64 -6.69 -11.78
CA GLU A 21 7.59 -8.05 -12.36
C GLU A 21 6.23 -8.38 -12.99
N PHE A 22 5.13 -8.06 -12.31
CA PHE A 22 3.78 -8.46 -12.74
C PHE A 22 2.97 -7.32 -13.38
N ILE A 23 3.55 -6.15 -13.61
CA ILE A 23 2.77 -4.96 -14.01
C ILE A 23 2.09 -5.12 -15.37
N ASP A 24 2.66 -5.91 -16.28
CA ASP A 24 2.06 -6.24 -17.60
C ASP A 24 0.84 -7.17 -17.47
N GLU A 25 0.75 -7.95 -16.41
CA GLU A 25 -0.35 -8.88 -16.13
C GLU A 25 -1.45 -8.25 -15.25
N LEU A 26 -1.21 -7.05 -14.70
CA LEU A 26 -2.08 -6.36 -13.75
C LEU A 26 -2.69 -5.07 -14.34
N PRO A 27 -3.63 -5.15 -15.29
CA PRO A 27 -4.14 -4.00 -16.03
C PRO A 27 -4.82 -2.94 -15.14
N ASN A 28 -5.45 -3.36 -14.04
CA ASN A 28 -6.07 -2.44 -13.08
C ASN A 28 -5.02 -1.68 -12.27
N ILE A 29 -3.95 -2.35 -11.83
CA ILE A 29 -2.85 -1.73 -11.08
C ILE A 29 -2.10 -0.75 -11.98
N ARG A 30 -1.74 -1.15 -13.20
CA ARG A 30 -1.15 -0.27 -14.21
C ARG A 30 -1.93 1.02 -14.38
N ARG A 31 -3.24 0.90 -14.62
CA ARG A 31 -4.12 2.05 -14.82
C ARG A 31 -4.20 2.97 -13.59
N ILE A 32 -4.08 2.43 -12.37
CA ILE A 32 -3.99 3.24 -11.15
C ILE A 32 -2.67 4.01 -11.12
N LEU A 33 -1.54 3.36 -11.37
CA LEU A 33 -0.22 4.00 -11.36
C LEU A 33 -0.10 5.12 -12.39
N GLU A 34 -0.55 4.89 -13.63
CA GLU A 34 -0.53 5.89 -14.72
C GLU A 34 -1.33 7.17 -14.41
N ARG A 35 -2.25 7.11 -13.43
CA ARG A 35 -3.18 8.19 -13.08
C ARG A 35 -3.03 8.66 -11.63
N SER A 36 -1.97 8.27 -10.94
CA SER A 36 -1.76 8.59 -9.53
C SER A 36 -0.34 9.10 -9.26
N ILE A 37 -0.13 9.59 -8.05
CA ILE A 37 1.21 9.86 -7.50
C ILE A 37 1.54 8.69 -6.58
N TYR A 38 2.70 8.05 -6.78
CA TYR A 38 3.13 6.91 -6.00
C TYR A 38 4.65 6.92 -5.77
N GLY A 39 5.10 6.18 -4.76
CA GLY A 39 6.52 6.07 -4.41
C GLY A 39 6.74 5.07 -3.27
N ALA A 40 8.00 4.78 -2.98
CA ALA A 40 8.36 3.86 -1.89
C ALA A 40 7.99 4.43 -0.52
N MET A 41 7.46 3.59 0.37
CA MET A 41 7.13 3.92 1.75
C MET A 41 7.89 3.01 2.71
N LYS A 42 8.29 3.55 3.87
CA LYS A 42 8.88 2.75 4.95
C LYS A 42 7.76 2.15 5.80
N SER A 43 7.85 0.84 6.06
CA SER A 43 6.95 0.17 6.98
C SER A 43 7.30 0.48 8.44
N CYS A 44 6.42 0.09 9.36
CA CYS A 44 6.72 0.07 10.79
C CYS A 44 7.75 -1.01 11.14
N ILE A 45 8.33 -0.93 12.33
CA ILE A 45 9.23 -1.95 12.88
C ILE A 45 8.59 -2.54 14.15
N PRO A 46 8.39 -3.87 14.23
CA PRO A 46 8.70 -4.88 13.21
C PRO A 46 7.73 -4.86 12.03
N ALA A 47 8.23 -5.16 10.82
CA ALA A 47 7.44 -5.22 9.60
C ALA A 47 6.73 -6.57 9.47
N ILE A 48 5.75 -6.82 10.33
CA ILE A 48 4.89 -8.01 10.33
C ILE A 48 3.41 -7.59 10.32
N THR A 49 2.54 -8.49 9.85
CA THR A 49 1.12 -8.21 9.56
C THR A 49 0.40 -7.44 10.68
N ILE A 50 0.34 -7.99 11.89
CA ILE A 50 -0.46 -7.42 12.99
C ILE A 50 -0.12 -5.93 13.28
N PRO A 51 1.13 -5.55 13.59
CA PRO A 51 1.48 -4.15 13.82
C PRO A 51 1.30 -3.29 12.57
N ALA A 52 1.62 -3.77 11.35
CA ALA A 52 1.48 -2.98 10.14
C ALA A 52 0.03 -2.55 9.86
N TRP A 53 -0.94 -3.46 10.05
CA TRP A 53 -2.36 -3.14 9.86
C TRP A 53 -2.89 -2.16 10.92
N ILE A 54 -2.45 -2.28 12.18
CA ILE A 54 -2.85 -1.35 13.24
C ILE A 54 -2.25 0.05 13.00
N VAL A 55 -0.98 0.11 12.60
CA VAL A 55 -0.31 1.38 12.22
C VAL A 55 -1.06 2.04 11.07
N MET A 56 -1.43 1.27 10.02
CA MET A 56 -2.20 1.80 8.89
C MET A 56 -3.57 2.33 9.31
N ALA A 57 -4.30 1.60 10.15
CA ALA A 57 -5.66 1.97 10.56
C ALA A 57 -5.70 3.17 11.53
N THR A 58 -4.66 3.33 12.37
CA THR A 58 -4.64 4.33 13.44
C THR A 58 -3.77 5.54 13.15
N GLY A 59 -2.81 5.43 12.24
CA GLY A 59 -1.80 6.46 11.99
C GLY A 59 -0.77 6.61 13.12
N LYS A 60 -0.71 5.67 14.06
CA LYS A 60 0.24 5.64 15.18
C LYS A 60 1.40 4.68 14.94
N THR A 61 2.51 4.87 15.64
CA THR A 61 3.64 3.92 15.63
C THR A 61 3.38 2.73 16.56
N PRO A 62 4.10 1.60 16.41
CA PRO A 62 3.96 0.47 17.31
C PRO A 62 4.22 0.85 18.77
N GLY A 63 3.20 0.71 19.63
CA GLY A 63 3.29 0.96 21.07
C GLY A 63 2.68 2.29 21.56
N GLU A 64 2.20 3.15 20.67
CA GLU A 64 1.43 4.38 20.99
C GLU A 64 -0.09 4.17 21.07
#